data_AF-A0A344TLX0-F1
#
_entry.id   AF-A0A344TLX0-F1
#
_cell.length_a   1.000
_cell.length_b   1.000
_cell.length_c   1.000
_cell.angle_alpha   90.00
_cell.angle_beta   90.00
_cell.angle_gamma   90.00
#
_symmetry.space_group_name_H-M   'P 1'
#
loop_
_entity.id
_entity.type
_entity.pdbx_description
1 polymer ?
#
loop_
_entity_poly.entity_id
_entity_poly.type
_entity_poly.pdbx_seq_one_letter_code
_entity_poly.pdbx_strand_id
1 'polypeptide(L)'
;MAKHTLLFLFLTICFGSCKKEADPEYRVPTEVEPYVQAFVKEAKLRGLELKIDNLIVEFAQPDANYICGMCKGLQTRQKHIILGIQEFCWKEATTQTREGLVFHELAHCYLARLHTSKAFADGTYASLMNPDNTEVYSICLYPIDNGNDCDKRARRQYYIDELFDETTPTPAWAR
;
A
#
# COMPACT_ATOMS: atom_id res chain seq x y z
N MET A 1 -72.22 -2.04 25.49
CA MET A 1 -71.14 -3.03 25.70
C MET A 1 -70.32 -3.08 24.42
N ALA A 2 -69.02 -2.79 24.52
CA ALA A 2 -68.19 -2.29 23.43
C ALA A 2 -67.77 -3.39 22.42
N LYS A 3 -67.77 -3.04 21.14
CA LYS A 3 -67.25 -3.85 20.02
C LYS A 3 -65.72 -3.79 20.05
N HIS A 4 -65.05 -4.93 20.20
CA HIS A 4 -63.60 -5.02 20.08
C HIS A 4 -63.20 -5.08 18.60
N THR A 5 -62.72 -3.95 18.08
CA THR A 5 -62.06 -3.87 16.77
C THR A 5 -60.68 -4.51 16.90
N LEU A 6 -60.50 -5.70 16.31
CA LEU A 6 -59.22 -6.40 16.28
C LEU A 6 -58.33 -5.76 15.20
N LEU A 7 -57.36 -4.94 15.64
CA LEU A 7 -56.36 -4.31 14.78
C LEU A 7 -55.28 -5.34 14.43
N PHE A 8 -55.34 -5.90 13.22
CA PHE A 8 -54.28 -6.76 12.69
C PHE A 8 -53.04 -5.90 12.37
N LEU A 9 -52.03 -5.98 13.23
CA LEU A 9 -50.70 -5.39 13.03
C LEU A 9 -49.99 -6.18 11.91
N PHE A 10 -49.90 -5.57 10.73
CA PHE A 10 -49.14 -6.09 9.59
C PHE A 10 -47.65 -6.01 9.93
N LEU A 11 -47.07 -7.11 10.43
CA LEU A 11 -45.64 -7.25 10.66
C LEU A 11 -44.98 -7.54 9.31
N THR A 12 -44.63 -6.49 8.57
CA THR A 12 -43.86 -6.57 7.32
C THR A 12 -42.46 -7.08 7.64
N ILE A 13 -42.24 -8.38 7.39
CA ILE A 13 -40.92 -9.01 7.47
C ILE A 13 -40.08 -8.47 6.32
N CYS A 14 -39.19 -7.52 6.61
CA CYS A 14 -38.12 -7.12 5.71
C CYS A 14 -37.09 -8.25 5.64
N PHE A 15 -37.25 -9.16 4.68
CA PHE A 15 -36.16 -10.04 4.26
C PHE A 15 -35.09 -9.17 3.60
N GLY A 16 -34.16 -8.67 4.41
CA GLY A 16 -32.94 -8.04 3.92
C GLY A 16 -32.19 -9.04 3.04
N SER A 17 -32.07 -8.72 1.76
CA SER A 17 -31.22 -9.46 0.81
C SER A 17 -29.77 -9.29 1.24
N CYS A 18 -29.30 -10.18 2.12
CA CYS A 18 -27.90 -10.32 2.42
C CYS A 18 -27.25 -11.00 1.22
N LYS A 19 -26.76 -10.19 0.26
CA LYS A 19 -25.89 -10.72 -0.79
C LYS A 19 -24.63 -11.22 -0.10
N LYS A 20 -24.43 -12.54 -0.10
CA LYS A 20 -23.20 -13.17 0.39
C LYS A 20 -22.06 -12.63 -0.46
N GLU A 21 -21.18 -11.81 0.14
CA GLU A 21 -19.94 -11.41 -0.52
C GLU A 21 -19.15 -12.67 -0.86
N ALA A 22 -18.58 -12.71 -2.08
CA ALA A 22 -17.73 -13.82 -2.48
C ALA A 22 -16.55 -13.93 -1.51
N ASP A 23 -16.07 -15.16 -1.29
CA ASP A 23 -14.86 -15.36 -0.51
C ASP A 23 -13.70 -14.61 -1.18
N PRO A 24 -12.87 -13.88 -0.41
CA PRO A 24 -11.79 -13.11 -0.98
C PRO A 24 -10.74 -14.03 -1.59
N GLU A 25 -10.13 -13.54 -2.66
CA GLU A 25 -9.15 -14.26 -3.46
C GLU A 25 -7.74 -13.73 -3.17
N TYR A 26 -6.77 -14.65 -3.17
CA TYR A 26 -5.35 -14.34 -3.24
C TYR A 26 -4.79 -14.71 -4.62
N ARG A 27 -4.39 -13.70 -5.39
CA ARG A 27 -3.80 -13.86 -6.73
C ARG A 27 -2.75 -12.78 -6.96
N VAL A 28 -1.51 -13.12 -6.63
CA VAL A 28 -0.34 -12.25 -6.77
C VAL A 28 0.61 -12.85 -7.80
N PRO A 29 1.11 -12.09 -8.79
CA PRO A 29 2.13 -12.58 -9.72
C PRO A 29 3.38 -13.02 -8.97
N THR A 30 4.01 -14.10 -9.44
CA THR A 30 5.21 -14.68 -8.81
C THR A 30 6.35 -13.67 -8.64
N GLU A 31 6.47 -12.69 -9.54
CA GLU A 31 7.49 -11.65 -9.46
C GLU A 31 7.22 -10.57 -8.40
N VAL A 32 5.97 -10.44 -7.93
CA VAL A 32 5.55 -9.49 -6.89
C VAL A 32 5.54 -10.14 -5.50
N GLU A 33 5.27 -11.45 -5.44
CA GLU A 33 5.16 -12.24 -4.21
C GLU A 33 6.31 -12.04 -3.20
N PRO A 34 7.61 -11.97 -3.59
CA PRO A 34 8.69 -11.74 -2.63
C PRO A 34 8.56 -10.41 -1.87
N TYR A 35 8.01 -9.37 -2.50
CA TYR A 35 7.82 -8.07 -1.87
C TYR A 35 6.62 -8.09 -0.90
N VAL A 36 5.55 -8.82 -1.23
CA VAL A 36 4.41 -9.02 -0.31
C VAL A 36 4.87 -9.74 0.96
N GLN A 37 5.67 -10.79 0.82
CA GLN A 37 6.23 -11.53 1.95
C GLN A 37 7.20 -10.68 2.78
N ALA A 38 8.02 -9.86 2.12
CA ALA A 38 8.90 -8.92 2.79
C ALA A 38 8.10 -7.90 3.62
N PHE A 39 7.01 -7.37 3.09
CA PHE A 39 6.14 -6.44 3.81
C PHE A 39 5.55 -7.06 5.08
N VAL A 40 5.01 -8.28 4.99
CA VAL A 40 4.48 -9.02 6.15
C VAL A 40 5.57 -9.28 7.19
N LYS A 41 6.78 -9.64 6.74
CA LYS A 41 7.92 -9.84 7.63
C LYS A 41 8.31 -8.55 8.35
N GLU A 42 8.39 -7.43 7.64
CA GLU A 42 8.73 -6.12 8.22
C GLU A 42 7.64 -5.61 9.19
N ALA A 43 6.37 -5.85 8.89
CA ALA A 43 5.26 -5.58 9.80
C ALA A 43 5.41 -6.36 11.11
N LYS A 44 5.71 -7.67 11.01
CA LYS A 44 5.92 -8.54 12.17
C LYS A 44 7.10 -8.10 13.04
N LEU A 45 8.20 -7.67 12.43
CA LEU A 45 9.35 -7.13 13.15
C LEU A 45 9.00 -5.90 14.00
N ARG A 46 7.91 -5.20 13.65
CA ARG A 46 7.39 -4.02 14.35
C ARG A 46 6.16 -4.33 15.21
N GLY A 47 5.91 -5.62 15.47
CA GLY A 47 4.82 -6.07 16.35
C GLY A 47 3.44 -6.08 15.69
N LEU A 48 3.35 -5.91 14.37
CA LEU A 48 2.09 -5.95 13.62
C LEU A 48 1.96 -7.31 12.91
N GLU A 49 1.02 -8.14 13.37
CA GLU A 49 0.68 -9.41 12.73
C GLU A 49 -0.30 -9.17 11.57
N LEU A 50 0.22 -9.03 10.36
CA LEU A 50 -0.58 -8.89 9.14
C LEU A 50 -0.81 -10.24 8.47
N LYS A 51 -2.07 -10.52 8.13
CA LYS A 51 -2.45 -11.62 7.24
C LYS A 51 -2.92 -11.06 5.91
N ILE A 52 -2.20 -11.38 4.84
CA ILE A 52 -2.53 -10.98 3.46
C ILE A 52 -2.96 -12.25 2.72
N ASP A 53 -4.25 -12.56 2.75
CA ASP A 53 -4.86 -13.73 2.08
C ASP A 53 -6.00 -13.33 1.12
N ASN A 54 -6.14 -12.03 0.89
CA ASN A 54 -7.23 -11.36 0.18
C ASN A 54 -6.70 -10.30 -0.79
N LEU A 55 -5.57 -10.56 -1.44
CA LEU A 55 -4.88 -9.63 -2.33
C LEU A 55 -4.89 -10.14 -3.76
N ILE A 56 -5.42 -9.33 -4.68
CA ILE A 56 -5.19 -9.48 -6.11
C ILE A 56 -4.17 -8.42 -6.51
N VAL A 57 -3.16 -8.81 -7.29
CA VAL A 57 -2.25 -7.87 -7.97
C VAL A 57 -2.34 -8.11 -9.47
N GLU A 58 -2.51 -7.04 -10.24
CA GLU A 58 -2.47 -7.11 -11.69
C GLU A 58 -1.58 -6.03 -12.29
N PHE A 59 -1.10 -6.30 -13.50
CA PHE A 59 -0.32 -5.37 -14.31
C PHE A 59 -1.25 -4.78 -15.37
N ALA A 60 -1.40 -3.44 -15.40
CA ALA A 60 -2.26 -2.76 -16.37
C ALA A 60 -1.68 -1.45 -16.89
N GLN A 61 -2.21 -0.98 -18.03
CA GLN A 61 -1.85 0.32 -18.59
C GLN A 61 -2.34 1.45 -17.66
N PRO A 62 -1.48 2.38 -17.26
CA PRO A 62 -1.81 3.52 -16.43
C PRO A 62 -2.78 4.43 -17.12
N ASP A 63 -3.53 5.14 -16.31
CA ASP A 63 -4.50 6.13 -16.75
C ASP A 63 -4.33 7.43 -15.94
N ALA A 64 -5.30 8.34 -16.06
CA ALA A 64 -5.24 9.62 -15.36
C ALA A 64 -5.24 9.50 -13.82
N ASN A 65 -5.56 8.33 -13.27
CA ASN A 65 -5.67 8.11 -11.82
C ASN A 65 -4.41 7.49 -11.20
N TYR A 66 -3.48 6.94 -12.00
CA TYR A 66 -2.26 6.34 -11.48
C TYR A 66 -1.16 6.24 -12.54
N ILE A 67 0.10 6.38 -12.11
CA ILE A 67 1.27 6.27 -13.00
C ILE A 67 1.91 4.88 -12.90
N CYS A 68 2.30 4.45 -11.69
CA CYS A 68 2.98 3.16 -11.51
C CYS A 68 2.28 2.20 -10.54
N GLY A 69 1.38 2.69 -9.70
CA GLY A 69 0.70 1.89 -8.69
C GLY A 69 -0.63 2.50 -8.27
N MET A 70 -1.59 1.64 -7.95
CA MET A 70 -2.83 2.03 -7.29
C MET A 70 -3.39 0.88 -6.46
N CYS A 71 -3.64 1.14 -5.18
CA CYS A 71 -4.51 0.32 -4.35
C CYS A 71 -5.99 0.68 -4.57
N LYS A 72 -6.77 -0.30 -5.04
CA LYS A 72 -8.24 -0.31 -5.02
C LYS A 72 -8.71 -1.12 -3.82
N GLY A 73 -9.76 -0.62 -3.16
CA GLY A 73 -10.42 -1.37 -2.09
C GLY A 73 -9.93 -1.07 -0.67
N LEU A 74 -9.54 0.19 -0.39
CA LEU A 74 -9.29 0.68 0.98
C LEU A 74 -10.39 0.21 1.96
N GLN A 75 -11.65 0.27 1.54
CA GLN A 75 -12.82 -0.06 2.35
C GLN A 75 -13.46 -1.42 2.05
N THR A 76 -12.84 -2.25 1.19
CA THR A 76 -13.40 -3.56 0.81
C THR A 76 -12.60 -4.68 1.47
N ARG A 77 -13.27 -5.83 1.67
CA ARG A 77 -12.63 -7.05 2.14
C ARG A 77 -11.63 -7.60 1.12
N GLN A 78 -11.91 -7.52 -0.18
CA GLN A 78 -10.91 -7.81 -1.22
C GLN A 78 -9.99 -6.59 -1.38
N LYS A 79 -8.67 -6.79 -1.36
CA LYS A 79 -7.69 -5.78 -1.75
C LYS A 79 -7.25 -6.04 -3.19
N HIS A 80 -7.05 -4.97 -3.95
CA HIS A 80 -6.65 -5.06 -5.33
C HIS A 80 -5.59 -3.99 -5.63
N ILE A 81 -4.37 -4.39 -5.96
CA ILE A 81 -3.31 -3.48 -6.41
C ILE A 81 -3.15 -3.61 -7.91
N ILE A 82 -3.06 -2.47 -8.58
CA ILE A 82 -2.74 -2.37 -10.00
C ILE A 82 -1.35 -1.77 -10.11
N LEU A 83 -0.44 -2.46 -10.79
CA LEU A 83 0.90 -1.98 -11.12
C LEU A 83 0.97 -1.57 -12.60
N GLY A 84 1.66 -0.47 -12.88
CA GLY A 84 1.84 0.04 -14.24
C GLY A 84 2.74 -0.87 -15.08
N ILE A 85 2.37 -1.11 -16.34
CA ILE A 85 3.16 -1.97 -17.26
C ILE A 85 4.28 -1.26 -18.02
N GLN A 86 4.42 0.05 -17.82
CA GLN A 86 5.51 0.84 -18.39
C GLN A 86 6.84 0.30 -17.88
N GLU A 87 7.83 0.28 -18.76
CA GLU A 87 9.14 -0.29 -18.45
C GLU A 87 9.76 0.39 -17.21
N PHE A 88 9.65 1.72 -17.10
CA PHE A 88 10.17 2.47 -15.95
C PHE A 88 9.47 2.16 -14.62
N CYS A 89 8.21 1.71 -14.63
CA CYS A 89 7.48 1.39 -13.40
C CYS A 89 7.90 0.04 -12.81
N TRP A 90 8.25 -0.93 -13.65
CA TRP A 90 8.56 -2.28 -13.20
C TRP A 90 9.80 -2.86 -13.86
N LYS A 91 9.79 -3.07 -15.18
CA LYS A 91 10.82 -3.84 -15.89
C LYS A 91 12.23 -3.28 -15.71
N GLU A 92 12.40 -1.96 -15.76
CA GLU A 92 13.68 -1.25 -15.60
C GLU A 92 13.93 -0.84 -14.14
N ALA A 93 12.90 -0.90 -13.30
CA ALA A 93 13.01 -0.54 -11.89
C ALA A 93 13.93 -1.52 -11.15
N THR A 94 14.78 -0.97 -10.27
CA THR A 94 15.64 -1.76 -9.38
C THR A 94 14.82 -2.57 -8.38
N THR A 95 15.40 -3.60 -7.77
CA THR A 95 14.73 -4.36 -6.69
C THR A 95 14.25 -3.45 -5.55
N GLN A 96 15.01 -2.42 -5.19
CA GLN A 96 14.66 -1.45 -4.15
C GLN A 96 13.48 -0.56 -4.59
N THR A 97 13.47 -0.12 -5.85
CA THR A 97 12.37 0.67 -6.41
C THR A 97 11.08 -0.16 -6.48
N ARG A 98 11.17 -1.43 -6.90
CA ARG A 98 10.02 -2.36 -6.91
C ARG A 98 9.50 -2.65 -5.50
N GLU A 99 10.41 -2.87 -4.54
CA GLU A 99 10.03 -3.01 -3.12
C GLU A 99 9.31 -1.76 -2.63
N GLY A 100 9.86 -0.57 -2.89
CA GLY A 100 9.27 0.70 -2.49
C GLY A 100 7.88 0.91 -3.06
N LEU A 101 7.69 0.64 -4.36
CA LEU A 101 6.40 0.72 -5.02
C LEU A 101 5.39 -0.26 -4.41
N VAL A 102 5.76 -1.53 -4.24
CA VAL A 102 4.84 -2.53 -3.68
C VAL A 102 4.50 -2.21 -2.22
N PHE A 103 5.48 -1.75 -1.42
CA PHE A 103 5.27 -1.35 -0.03
C PHE A 103 4.36 -0.13 0.07
N HIS A 104 4.50 0.85 -0.83
CA HIS A 104 3.62 2.01 -0.93
C HIS A 104 2.16 1.59 -1.15
N GLU A 105 1.91 0.72 -2.14
CA GLU A 105 0.56 0.27 -2.43
C GLU A 105 -0.02 -0.64 -1.34
N LEU A 106 0.80 -1.49 -0.72
CA LEU A 106 0.38 -2.29 0.43
C LEU A 106 0.06 -1.42 1.64
N ALA A 107 0.80 -0.34 1.87
CA ALA A 107 0.53 0.60 2.95
C ALA A 107 -0.79 1.36 2.74
N HIS A 108 -1.13 1.74 1.51
CA HIS A 108 -2.50 2.17 1.20
C HIS A 108 -3.51 1.08 1.57
N CYS A 109 -3.33 -0.13 1.06
CA CYS A 109 -4.32 -1.21 1.18
C CYS A 109 -4.52 -1.76 2.62
N TYR A 110 -3.46 -1.87 3.41
CA TYR A 110 -3.46 -2.60 4.70
C TYR A 110 -3.16 -1.73 5.91
N LEU A 111 -2.50 -0.59 5.73
CA LEU A 111 -2.19 0.34 6.82
C LEU A 111 -3.06 1.60 6.78
N ALA A 112 -3.93 1.73 5.77
CA ALA A 112 -4.75 2.91 5.52
C ALA A 112 -3.94 4.21 5.42
N ARG A 113 -2.68 4.10 4.99
CA ARG A 113 -1.80 5.25 4.78
C ARG A 113 -2.29 6.07 3.60
N LEU A 114 -2.22 7.40 3.70
CA LEU A 114 -2.53 8.33 2.62
C LEU A 114 -1.25 9.00 2.12
N HIS A 115 -1.31 9.57 0.91
CA HIS A 115 -0.18 10.32 0.40
C HIS A 115 0.16 11.50 1.31
N THR A 116 1.45 11.79 1.41
CA THR A 116 1.97 12.97 2.12
C THR A 116 3.17 13.55 1.39
N SER A 117 3.15 14.86 1.19
CA SER A 117 4.27 15.61 0.59
C SER A 117 5.19 16.20 1.65
N LYS A 118 5.11 15.72 2.91
CA LYS A 118 6.02 16.15 3.96
C LYS A 118 7.46 15.85 3.54
N ALA A 119 8.33 16.83 3.69
CA ALA A 119 9.75 16.73 3.42
C ALA A 119 10.56 17.17 4.64
N PHE A 120 11.81 16.75 4.69
CA PHE A 120 12.81 17.24 5.62
C PHE A 120 13.38 18.59 5.18
N ALA A 121 14.28 19.15 5.99
CA ALA A 121 14.90 20.45 5.72
C ALA A 121 15.77 20.43 4.44
N ASP A 122 16.32 19.28 4.08
CA ASP A 122 17.09 19.06 2.85
C ASP A 122 16.21 18.87 1.59
N GLY A 123 14.88 18.89 1.76
CA GLY A 123 13.92 18.67 0.68
C GLY A 123 13.63 17.19 0.36
N THR A 124 14.31 16.24 1.02
CA THR A 124 14.00 14.81 0.87
C THR A 124 12.62 14.51 1.44
N TYR A 125 11.80 13.72 0.74
CA TYR A 125 10.51 13.28 1.27
C TYR A 125 10.68 12.54 2.60
N ALA A 126 9.82 12.84 3.58
CA ALA A 126 9.88 12.23 4.89
C ALA A 126 9.17 10.86 4.95
N SER A 127 8.47 10.47 3.88
CA SER A 127 7.70 9.22 3.86
C SER A 127 7.82 8.50 2.52
N LEU A 128 7.71 7.16 2.57
CA LEU A 128 7.54 6.35 1.36
C LEU A 128 6.17 6.62 0.71
N MET A 129 5.21 7.15 1.47
CA MET A 129 3.89 7.57 1.00
C MET A 129 3.92 8.91 0.25
N ASN A 130 5.08 9.37 -0.22
CA ASN A 130 5.14 10.52 -1.09
C ASN A 130 4.57 10.19 -2.48
N PRO A 131 3.91 11.14 -3.17
CA PRO A 131 3.23 10.83 -4.43
C PRO A 131 4.17 10.74 -5.65
N ASP A 132 5.42 11.19 -5.52
CA ASP A 132 6.25 11.53 -6.69
C ASP A 132 7.52 10.68 -6.86
N ASN A 133 7.93 9.92 -5.83
CA ASN A 133 9.27 9.35 -5.76
C ASN A 133 9.30 8.00 -5.02
N THR A 134 9.41 6.91 -5.79
CA THR A 134 9.62 5.54 -5.29
C THR A 134 11.09 5.18 -5.10
N GLU A 135 12.01 6.10 -5.41
CA GLU A 135 13.47 5.91 -5.36
C GLU A 135 14.10 6.48 -4.07
N VAL A 136 13.31 6.72 -3.04
CA VAL A 136 13.78 7.36 -1.80
C VAL A 136 14.84 6.54 -1.03
N TYR A 137 14.95 5.23 -1.31
CA TYR A 137 16.05 4.37 -0.85
C TYR A 137 16.66 3.49 -1.98
N SER A 138 16.59 3.96 -3.23
CA SER A 138 17.15 3.21 -4.38
C SER A 138 18.67 3.10 -4.35
N ILE A 139 19.20 2.21 -5.19
CA ILE A 139 20.65 2.09 -5.42
C ILE A 139 21.13 3.22 -6.32
N CYS A 140 22.42 3.54 -6.23
CA CYS A 140 23.02 4.37 -7.27
C CYS A 140 23.27 3.57 -8.55
N LEU A 141 22.54 3.90 -9.63
CA LEU A 141 22.74 3.26 -10.94
C LEU A 141 24.04 3.71 -11.61
N TYR A 142 24.44 4.97 -11.41
CA TYR A 142 25.63 5.57 -12.00
C TYR A 142 26.46 6.29 -10.91
N PRO A 143 27.41 5.60 -10.25
CA PRO A 143 28.20 6.15 -9.15
C PRO A 143 29.32 7.07 -9.67
N ILE A 144 28.92 8.15 -10.35
CA ILE A 144 29.80 9.27 -10.65
C ILE A 144 30.15 9.90 -9.27
N ASP A 145 31.44 10.15 -9.02
CA ASP A 145 31.97 10.62 -7.73
C ASP A 145 31.91 9.61 -6.56
N ASN A 146 32.32 8.36 -6.82
CA ASN A 146 32.36 7.25 -5.85
C ASN A 146 31.00 6.86 -5.25
N GLY A 147 29.89 7.37 -5.79
CA GLY A 147 28.54 6.93 -5.43
C GLY A 147 28.00 7.42 -4.08
N ASN A 148 28.73 8.30 -3.38
CA ASN A 148 28.40 8.68 -2.00
C ASN A 148 27.05 9.43 -1.86
N ASP A 149 26.66 10.22 -2.86
CA ASP A 149 25.45 11.05 -2.77
C ASP A 149 24.21 10.40 -3.39
N CYS A 150 24.39 9.45 -4.32
CA CYS A 150 23.30 8.82 -5.07
C CYS A 150 22.83 7.48 -4.49
N ASP A 151 23.65 6.77 -3.69
CA ASP A 151 23.24 5.50 -3.08
C ASP A 151 22.43 5.74 -1.81
N LYS A 152 21.12 5.49 -1.90
CA LYS A 152 20.17 5.78 -0.82
C LYS A 152 19.77 4.52 -0.05
N ARG A 153 20.41 3.37 -0.29
CA ARG A 153 20.04 2.09 0.35
C ARG A 153 20.05 2.16 1.88
N ALA A 154 20.96 2.95 2.46
CA ALA A 154 21.05 3.17 3.90
C ALA A 154 19.78 3.82 4.50
N ARG A 155 18.95 4.47 3.67
CA ARG A 155 17.69 5.09 4.09
C ARG A 155 16.53 4.10 4.22
N ARG A 156 16.66 2.87 3.67
CA ARG A 156 15.58 1.86 3.65
C ARG A 156 14.98 1.63 5.04
N GLN A 157 15.82 1.46 6.05
CA GLN A 157 15.36 1.20 7.42
C GLN A 157 14.44 2.30 7.93
N TYR A 158 14.83 3.57 7.74
CA TYR A 158 14.02 4.73 8.14
C TYR A 158 12.64 4.73 7.46
N TYR A 159 12.59 4.55 6.14
CA TYR A 159 11.32 4.61 5.42
C TYR A 159 10.38 3.48 5.79
N ILE A 160 10.90 2.28 6.08
CA ILE A 160 10.06 1.17 6.53
C ILE A 160 9.61 1.39 7.98
N ASP A 161 10.47 1.91 8.86
CA ASP A 161 10.06 2.32 10.21
C ASP A 161 8.93 3.37 10.15
N GLU A 162 9.12 4.40 9.35
CA GLU A 162 8.12 5.46 9.16
C GLU A 162 6.82 4.95 8.54
N LEU A 163 6.88 3.98 7.63
CA LEU A 163 5.70 3.38 6.99
C LEU A 163 4.75 2.72 8.01
N PHE A 164 5.31 2.08 9.04
CA PHE A 164 4.55 1.40 10.09
C PHE A 164 4.34 2.27 11.34
N ASP A 165 5.12 3.34 11.52
CA ASP A 165 5.01 4.30 12.62
C ASP A 165 5.33 5.73 12.15
N GLU A 166 4.28 6.54 11.93
CA GLU A 166 4.39 7.95 11.51
C GLU A 166 5.11 8.85 12.53
N THR A 167 5.34 8.36 13.75
CA THR A 167 6.09 9.08 14.79
C THR A 167 7.60 8.85 14.71
N THR A 168 8.08 8.03 13.75
CA THR A 168 9.51 7.75 13.54
C THR A 168 10.31 9.05 13.45
N PRO A 169 11.34 9.24 14.29
CA PRO A 169 12.06 10.50 14.40
C PRO A 169 12.90 10.79 13.15
N THR A 170 13.16 12.06 12.90
CA THR A 170 14.04 12.51 11.80
C THR A 170 15.41 11.83 11.87
N PRO A 171 15.87 11.17 10.80
CA PRO A 171 17.13 10.45 10.79
C PRO A 171 18.33 11.41 10.66
N ALA A 172 19.52 10.95 11.03
CA ALA A 172 20.74 11.78 11.01
C ALA A 172 21.09 12.36 9.64
N TRP A 173 20.81 11.62 8.56
CA TRP A 173 21.09 12.06 7.19
C TRP A 173 20.14 13.14 6.67
N ALA A 174 19.06 13.45 7.40
CA ALA A 174 18.03 14.43 7.03
C ALA A 174 17.98 15.65 7.97
N ARG A 175 18.98 15.78 8.85
CA ARG A 175 19.08 16.87 9.83
C ARG A 175 19.90 18.05 9.31
#